data_AF-A0A1W9NV29-F1
#
_entry.id   AF-A0A1W9NV29-F1
#
_cell.length_a   1.000
_cell.length_b   1.000
_cell.length_c   1.000
_cell.angle_alpha   90.00
_cell.angle_beta   90.00
_cell.angle_gamma   90.00
#
_symmetry.space_group_name_H-M   'P 1'
#
loop_
_entity.id
_entity.type
_entity.pdbx_description
1 polymer ?
#
loop_
_entity_poly.entity_id
_entity_poly.type
_entity_poly.pdbx_seq_one_letter_code
_entity_poly.pdbx_strand_id
1 'polypeptide(L)'
;MQRILFILLFSAIVSNANGIKNIKSCSEGDSEACNRIGTFFEHGIETKQNLTKAKLYYNKACTLGHGAACSRLAQILKQEEDYQNASKYYFAGCRFNHADACCDLASLFRAGKGVKTDYKQAKQYYKKACSLGDKSSCEHYAYFDRNGI
;
A
#
# COMPACT_ATOMS: atom_id res chain seq x y z
N MET A 1 -10.94 8.85 -35.40
CA MET A 1 -11.35 7.45 -35.18
C MET A 1 -10.66 6.76 -33.99
N GLN A 2 -9.60 7.32 -33.38
CA GLN A 2 -8.82 6.67 -32.30
C GLN A 2 -9.39 6.85 -30.87
N ARG A 3 -10.33 7.79 -30.66
CA ARG A 3 -10.97 8.03 -29.35
C ARG A 3 -12.05 7.01 -28.99
N ILE A 4 -12.70 6.40 -29.98
CA ILE A 4 -13.80 5.44 -29.77
C ILE A 4 -13.24 4.05 -29.43
N LEU A 5 -12.07 3.69 -29.98
CA LEU A 5 -11.40 2.41 -29.70
C LEU A 5 -10.90 2.30 -28.25
N PHE A 6 -10.65 3.44 -27.58
CA PHE A 6 -10.27 3.47 -26.16
C PHE A 6 -11.45 3.16 -25.21
N ILE A 7 -12.68 3.38 -25.65
CA ILE A 7 -13.89 3.19 -24.82
C ILE A 7 -14.32 1.71 -24.85
N LEU A 8 -14.10 1.00 -25.96
CA LEU A 8 -14.61 -0.36 -26.17
C LEU A 8 -13.78 -1.48 -25.52
N LEU A 9 -12.55 -1.20 -25.09
CA LEU A 9 -11.75 -2.18 -24.31
C LEU A 9 -11.97 -2.05 -22.79
N PHE A 10 -12.62 -0.98 -22.32
CA PHE A 10 -12.91 -0.74 -20.90
C PHE A 10 -14.33 -1.13 -20.47
N SER A 11 -15.23 -1.42 -21.41
CA SER A 11 -16.66 -1.69 -21.15
C SER A 11 -16.98 -3.05 -20.54
N ALA A 12 -15.98 -3.88 -20.20
CA ALA A 12 -16.23 -5.25 -19.71
C ALA A 12 -16.02 -5.46 -18.20
N ILE A 13 -15.65 -4.44 -17.41
CA ILE A 13 -15.10 -4.68 -16.05
C ILE A 13 -15.66 -3.78 -14.93
N VAL A 14 -16.35 -2.67 -15.23
CA VAL A 14 -17.01 -1.86 -14.20
C VAL A 14 -18.33 -1.32 -14.75
N SER A 15 -19.44 -1.91 -14.32
CA SER A 15 -20.77 -1.69 -14.92
C SER A 15 -21.45 -0.40 -14.45
N ASN A 16 -20.81 0.39 -13.58
CA ASN A 16 -21.40 1.58 -12.96
C ASN A 16 -20.57 2.85 -13.25
N ALA A 17 -21.25 4.00 -13.31
CA ALA A 17 -20.68 5.31 -13.60
C ALA A 17 -19.51 5.69 -12.67
N ASN A 18 -19.55 5.24 -11.41
CA ASN A 18 -18.49 5.45 -10.44
C ASN A 18 -17.19 4.72 -10.81
N GLY A 19 -17.28 3.48 -11.31
CA GLY A 19 -16.13 2.71 -11.79
C GLY A 19 -15.45 3.34 -13.01
N ILE A 20 -16.26 3.79 -13.99
CA ILE A 20 -15.77 4.49 -15.19
C ILE A 20 -15.10 5.82 -14.82
N LYS A 21 -15.71 6.58 -13.90
CA LYS A 21 -15.14 7.84 -13.40
C LYS A 21 -13.78 7.61 -12.74
N ASN A 22 -13.66 6.61 -11.87
CA ASN A 22 -12.40 6.30 -11.19
C ASN A 22 -11.30 5.91 -12.18
N ILE A 23 -11.61 5.11 -13.22
CA ILE A 23 -10.62 4.74 -14.25
C ILE A 23 -10.05 5.98 -14.93
N LYS A 24 -10.93 6.89 -15.34
CA LYS A 24 -10.52 8.14 -15.98
C LYS A 24 -9.64 8.96 -15.03
N SER A 25 -10.09 9.22 -13.80
CA SER A 25 -9.33 9.98 -12.82
C SER A 25 -7.97 9.34 -12.50
N CYS A 26 -7.92 8.03 -12.33
CA CYS A 26 -6.67 7.29 -12.13
C CYS A 26 -5.74 7.41 -13.35
N SER A 27 -6.28 7.40 -14.58
CA SER A 27 -5.49 7.62 -15.79
C SER A 27 -4.87 9.02 -15.86
N GLU A 28 -5.55 10.00 -15.27
CA GLU A 28 -5.14 11.42 -15.18
C GLU A 28 -4.22 11.72 -13.97
N GLY A 29 -3.86 10.70 -13.17
CA GLY A 29 -2.90 10.83 -12.06
C GLY A 29 -3.53 10.99 -10.68
N ASP A 30 -4.84 10.80 -10.54
CA ASP A 30 -5.50 10.77 -9.24
C ASP A 30 -5.13 9.47 -8.49
N SER A 31 -4.33 9.62 -7.44
CA SER A 31 -3.80 8.51 -6.66
C SER A 31 -4.87 7.81 -5.81
N GLU A 32 -5.87 8.56 -5.33
CA GLU A 32 -7.01 8.05 -4.57
C GLU A 32 -7.92 7.24 -5.49
N ALA A 33 -8.19 7.72 -6.70
CA ALA A 33 -8.94 6.97 -7.70
C ALA A 33 -8.23 5.66 -8.06
N CYS A 34 -6.91 5.67 -8.25
CA CYS A 34 -6.14 4.46 -8.47
C CYS A 34 -6.22 3.49 -7.28
N ASN A 35 -6.13 3.99 -6.04
CA ASN A 35 -6.27 3.17 -4.84
C ASN A 35 -7.66 2.50 -4.78
N ARG A 36 -8.73 3.24 -5.06
CA ARG A 36 -10.11 2.71 -5.09
C ARG A 36 -10.28 1.59 -6.10
N ILE A 37 -9.72 1.74 -7.31
CA ILE A 37 -9.76 0.67 -8.32
C ILE A 37 -8.99 -0.57 -7.82
N GLY A 38 -7.84 -0.36 -7.17
CA GLY A 38 -7.10 -1.43 -6.50
C GLY A 38 -8.00 -2.21 -5.53
N THR A 39 -8.75 -1.50 -4.68
CA THR A 39 -9.69 -2.10 -3.72
C THR A 39 -10.85 -2.82 -4.39
N PHE A 40 -11.36 -2.31 -5.51
CA PHE A 40 -12.42 -2.99 -6.28
C PHE A 40 -11.95 -4.34 -6.81
N PHE A 41 -10.75 -4.40 -7.38
CA PHE A 41 -10.17 -5.66 -7.83
C PHE A 41 -9.77 -6.59 -6.67
N GLU A 42 -9.31 -6.05 -5.54
CA GLU A 42 -8.95 -6.87 -4.37
C GLU A 42 -10.16 -7.59 -3.78
N HIS A 43 -11.33 -6.92 -3.72
CA HIS A 43 -12.52 -7.46 -3.07
C HIS A 43 -13.61 -7.93 -4.05
N GLY A 44 -13.42 -7.73 -5.35
CA GLY A 44 -14.45 -8.02 -6.35
C GLY A 44 -15.68 -7.10 -6.25
N ILE A 45 -15.48 -5.81 -5.95
CA ILE A 45 -16.57 -4.83 -5.89
C ILE A 45 -16.86 -4.34 -7.31
N GLU A 46 -18.07 -4.57 -7.80
CA GLU A 46 -18.49 -4.24 -9.19
C GLU A 46 -17.67 -4.94 -10.30
N THR A 47 -16.73 -5.82 -9.94
CA THR A 47 -15.86 -6.61 -10.82
C THR A 47 -15.63 -8.01 -10.21
N LYS A 48 -15.07 -8.95 -10.97
CA LYS A 48 -14.49 -10.17 -10.37
C LYS A 48 -13.21 -9.82 -9.60
N GLN A 49 -13.00 -10.49 -8.47
CA GLN A 49 -11.75 -10.41 -7.72
C GLN A 49 -10.56 -10.76 -8.62
N ASN A 50 -9.50 -9.94 -8.55
CA ASN A 50 -8.29 -10.10 -9.33
C ASN A 50 -7.10 -9.41 -8.64
N LEU A 51 -6.32 -10.16 -7.87
CA LEU A 51 -5.18 -9.61 -7.13
C LEU A 51 -4.06 -9.06 -8.05
N THR A 52 -3.87 -9.62 -9.24
CA THR A 52 -2.89 -9.09 -10.21
C THR A 52 -3.24 -7.67 -10.64
N LYS A 53 -4.52 -7.41 -10.96
CA LYS A 53 -5.00 -6.06 -11.26
C LYS A 53 -4.99 -5.16 -10.04
N ALA A 54 -5.38 -5.67 -8.86
CA ALA A 54 -5.30 -4.90 -7.62
C ALA A 54 -3.87 -4.39 -7.37
N LYS A 55 -2.87 -5.27 -7.45
CA LYS A 55 -1.45 -4.91 -7.32
C LYS A 55 -1.02 -3.86 -8.34
N LEU A 56 -1.45 -3.97 -9.59
CA LEU A 56 -1.15 -2.97 -10.64
C LEU A 56 -1.65 -1.57 -10.26
N TYR A 57 -2.90 -1.45 -9.83
CA TYR A 57 -3.51 -0.16 -9.47
C TYR A 57 -2.97 0.39 -8.14
N TYR A 58 -2.74 -0.46 -7.14
CA TYR A 58 -2.06 -0.06 -5.92
C TYR A 58 -0.64 0.41 -6.17
N ASN A 59 0.11 -0.25 -7.05
CA ASN A 59 1.43 0.21 -7.46
C ASN A 59 1.35 1.60 -8.09
N LYS A 60 0.43 1.81 -9.05
CA LYS A 60 0.24 3.12 -9.66
C LYS A 60 -0.10 4.20 -8.63
N ALA A 61 -1.07 3.96 -7.74
CA ALA A 61 -1.41 4.87 -6.64
C ALA A 61 -0.20 5.16 -5.74
N CYS A 62 0.59 4.14 -5.40
CA CYS A 62 1.80 4.27 -4.60
C CYS A 62 2.86 5.14 -5.30
N THR A 63 3.08 4.97 -6.61
CA THR A 63 4.00 5.82 -7.39
C THR A 63 3.54 7.28 -7.44
N LEU A 64 2.23 7.53 -7.29
CA LEU A 64 1.63 8.85 -7.19
C LEU A 64 1.57 9.40 -5.74
N GLY A 65 2.24 8.75 -4.78
CA GLY A 65 2.34 9.23 -3.41
C GLY A 65 1.28 8.73 -2.43
N HIS A 66 0.44 7.78 -2.83
CA HIS A 66 -0.64 7.29 -1.96
C HIS A 66 -0.11 6.27 -0.95
N GLY A 67 0.20 6.72 0.27
CA GLY A 67 0.84 5.89 1.30
C GLY A 67 0.05 4.63 1.68
N ALA A 68 -1.28 4.73 1.77
CA ALA A 68 -2.13 3.57 2.07
C ALA A 68 -2.15 2.54 0.93
N ALA A 69 -1.99 2.97 -0.33
CA ALA A 69 -1.92 2.04 -1.46
C ALA A 69 -0.59 1.28 -1.47
N CYS A 70 0.51 1.97 -1.14
CA CYS A 70 1.80 1.32 -0.92
C CYS A 70 1.69 0.23 0.16
N SER A 71 1.02 0.53 1.27
CA SER A 71 0.77 -0.41 2.37
C SER A 71 -0.03 -1.63 1.93
N ARG A 72 -1.14 -1.41 1.18
CA ARG A 72 -1.96 -2.52 0.66
C ARG A 72 -1.19 -3.42 -0.30
N LEU A 73 -0.42 -2.83 -1.22
CA LEU A 73 0.45 -3.61 -2.10
C LEU A 73 1.47 -4.43 -1.30
N ALA A 74 2.09 -3.83 -0.28
CA ALA A 74 3.03 -4.52 0.59
C ALA A 74 2.38 -5.65 1.39
N GLN A 75 1.12 -5.50 1.81
CA GLN A 75 0.37 -6.55 2.51
C GLN A 75 0.10 -7.75 1.59
N ILE A 76 -0.31 -7.52 0.35
CA ILE A 76 -0.51 -8.60 -0.63
C ILE A 76 0.81 -9.33 -0.87
N LEU A 77 1.92 -8.61 -1.10
CA LEU A 77 3.24 -9.21 -1.28
C LEU A 77 3.72 -9.98 -0.05
N LYS A 78 3.43 -9.48 1.16
CA LYS A 78 3.71 -10.16 2.42
C LYS A 78 2.96 -11.50 2.52
N GLN A 79 1.70 -11.54 2.10
CA GLN A 79 0.90 -12.78 2.05
C GLN A 79 1.43 -13.78 1.01
N GLU A 80 2.01 -13.28 -0.08
CA GLU A 80 2.71 -14.07 -1.10
C GLU A 80 4.15 -14.46 -0.67
N GLU A 81 4.53 -14.17 0.57
CA GLU A 81 5.88 -14.38 1.14
C GLU A 81 7.02 -13.63 0.43
N ASP A 82 6.70 -12.66 -0.43
CA ASP A 82 7.66 -11.75 -1.05
C ASP A 82 7.98 -10.58 -0.10
N TYR A 83 8.62 -10.91 1.02
CA TYR A 83 8.99 -9.93 2.04
C TYR A 83 9.98 -8.88 1.52
N GLN A 84 10.82 -9.22 0.54
CA GLN A 84 11.82 -8.32 -0.03
C GLN A 84 11.17 -7.18 -0.80
N ASN A 85 10.13 -7.45 -1.59
CA ASN A 85 9.37 -6.37 -2.23
C ASN A 85 8.38 -5.72 -1.27
N ALA A 86 7.76 -6.48 -0.35
CA ALA A 86 6.89 -5.91 0.66
C ALA A 86 7.61 -4.82 1.49
N SER A 87 8.86 -5.07 1.92
CA SER A 87 9.63 -4.08 2.70
C SER A 87 9.88 -2.78 1.92
N LYS A 88 10.12 -2.85 0.61
CA LYS A 88 10.27 -1.67 -0.26
C LYS A 88 8.98 -0.84 -0.32
N TYR A 89 7.82 -1.50 -0.45
CA TYR A 89 6.54 -0.79 -0.51
C TYR A 89 6.08 -0.27 0.86
N TYR A 90 6.35 -0.99 1.97
CA TYR A 90 6.15 -0.44 3.30
C TYR A 90 7.07 0.78 3.55
N PHE A 91 8.31 0.75 3.08
CA PHE A 91 9.20 1.92 3.12
C PHE A 91 8.61 3.11 2.34
N ALA A 92 8.10 2.88 1.12
CA ALA A 92 7.43 3.93 0.36
C ALA A 92 6.18 4.48 1.09
N GLY A 93 5.32 3.60 1.63
CA GLY A 93 4.13 3.99 2.38
C GLY A 93 4.47 4.80 3.64
N CYS A 94 5.49 4.37 4.37
CA CYS A 94 5.99 5.08 5.54
C CYS A 94 6.61 6.43 5.16
N ARG A 95 7.30 6.54 4.02
CA ARG A 95 7.80 7.82 3.49
C ARG A 95 6.66 8.79 3.19
N PHE A 96 5.52 8.30 2.71
CA PHE A 96 4.28 9.07 2.53
C PHE A 96 3.42 9.18 3.81
N ASN A 97 4.03 9.03 4.99
CA ASN A 97 3.42 9.24 6.30
C ASN A 97 2.19 8.37 6.59
N HIS A 98 2.11 7.17 6.01
CA HIS A 98 1.11 6.19 6.42
C HIS A 98 1.60 5.40 7.63
N ALA A 99 0.92 5.58 8.77
CA ALA A 99 1.35 5.05 10.06
C ALA A 99 1.49 3.52 10.07
N ASP A 100 0.49 2.80 9.55
CA ASP A 100 0.51 1.32 9.50
C ASP A 100 1.68 0.79 8.69
N ALA A 101 2.02 1.44 7.55
CA ALA A 101 3.18 1.03 6.77
C ALA A 101 4.51 1.24 7.53
N CYS A 102 4.62 2.30 8.34
CA CYS A 102 5.77 2.47 9.22
C CYS A 102 5.84 1.36 10.29
N CYS A 103 4.71 1.00 10.91
CA CYS A 103 4.62 -0.06 11.91
C CYS A 103 4.98 -1.44 11.33
N ASP A 104 4.43 -1.78 10.17
CA ASP A 104 4.73 -3.03 9.46
C ASP A 104 6.21 -3.09 9.04
N LEU A 105 6.78 -1.98 8.54
CA LEU A 105 8.22 -1.92 8.22
C LEU A 105 9.09 -2.13 9.46
N ALA A 106 8.74 -1.51 10.59
CA ALA A 106 9.43 -1.71 11.85
C ALA A 106 9.40 -3.18 12.29
N SER A 107 8.25 -3.84 12.11
CA SER A 107 8.09 -5.27 12.36
C SER A 107 8.97 -6.14 11.47
N LEU A 108 9.12 -5.79 10.19
CA LEU A 108 10.03 -6.49 9.28
C LEU A 108 11.50 -6.35 9.69
N PHE A 109 11.95 -5.15 10.09
CA PHE A 109 13.29 -4.95 10.63
C PHE A 109 13.53 -5.70 11.95
N ARG A 110 12.52 -5.75 12.83
CA ARG A 110 12.60 -6.52 14.08
C ARG A 110 12.72 -8.03 13.81
N ALA A 111 11.99 -8.54 12.82
CA ALA A 111 11.95 -9.97 12.50
C ALA A 111 13.02 -10.43 11.49
N GLY A 112 13.70 -9.51 10.80
CA GLY A 112 14.64 -9.85 9.74
C GLY A 112 13.96 -10.44 8.49
N LYS A 113 12.71 -10.07 8.21
CA LYS A 113 11.94 -10.59 7.07
C LYS A 113 12.02 -9.62 5.90
N GLY A 114 12.66 -10.05 4.80
CA GLY A 114 12.83 -9.21 3.60
C GLY A 114 13.80 -8.04 3.76
N VAL A 115 14.41 -7.91 4.95
CA VAL A 115 15.48 -6.98 5.34
C VAL A 115 16.34 -7.68 6.38
N LYS A 116 17.59 -7.25 6.57
CA LYS A 116 18.41 -7.73 7.68
C LYS A 116 17.81 -7.27 9.01
N THR A 117 17.85 -8.12 10.03
CA THR A 117 17.45 -7.73 11.40
C THR A 117 18.22 -6.48 11.84
N ASP A 118 17.48 -5.45 12.22
CA ASP A 118 18.04 -4.18 12.70
C ASP A 118 17.06 -3.55 13.70
N TYR A 119 17.36 -3.72 14.99
CA TYR A 119 16.51 -3.20 16.05
C TYR A 119 16.55 -1.67 16.15
N LYS A 120 17.65 -1.02 15.74
CA LYS A 120 17.73 0.44 15.74
C LYS A 120 16.79 1.01 14.69
N GLN A 121 16.81 0.46 13.48
CA GLN A 121 15.87 0.83 12.43
C GLN A 121 14.42 0.53 12.83
N ALA A 122 14.16 -0.65 13.42
CA ALA A 122 12.83 -0.97 13.92
C ALA A 122 12.33 0.09 14.92
N LYS A 123 13.16 0.47 15.91
CA LYS A 123 12.83 1.53 16.88
C LYS A 123 12.49 2.86 16.20
N GLN A 124 13.27 3.28 15.20
CA GLN A 124 13.03 4.54 14.49
C GLN A 124 11.70 4.52 13.72
N TYR A 125 11.36 3.41 13.06
CA TYR A 125 10.09 3.31 12.34
C TYR A 125 8.88 3.18 13.28
N TYR A 126 9.00 2.47 14.41
CA TYR A 126 7.97 2.51 15.46
C TYR A 126 7.80 3.93 16.03
N LYS A 127 8.89 4.65 16.30
CA LYS A 127 8.82 6.05 16.75
C LYS A 127 8.07 6.92 15.74
N LYS A 128 8.38 6.77 14.45
CA LYS A 128 7.69 7.51 13.38
C LYS A 128 6.20 7.15 13.32
N ALA A 129 5.85 5.86 13.30
CA ALA A 129 4.47 5.40 13.30
C ALA A 129 3.68 5.93 14.52
N CYS A 130 4.29 5.92 15.71
CA CYS A 130 3.72 6.50 16.91
C CYS A 130 3.43 8.01 16.75
N SER A 131 4.37 8.77 16.19
CA SER A 131 4.16 10.21 15.92
C SER A 131 3.06 10.49 14.89
N LEU A 132 2.70 9.49 14.07
CA LEU A 132 1.59 9.52 13.12
C LEU A 132 0.27 9.00 13.71
N GLY A 133 0.25 8.67 15.00
CA GLY A 133 -0.95 8.25 15.74
C GLY A 133 -1.15 6.74 15.90
N ASP A 134 -0.21 5.90 15.46
CA ASP A 134 -0.33 4.45 15.67
C ASP A 134 0.01 4.07 17.11
N LYS A 135 -1.02 3.70 17.88
CA LYS A 135 -0.92 3.41 19.31
C LYS A 135 -0.04 2.19 19.59
N SER A 136 -0.17 1.14 18.79
CA SER A 136 0.65 -0.07 18.94
C SER A 136 2.13 0.24 18.74
N SER A 137 2.47 1.11 17.79
CA SER A 137 3.86 1.55 17.62
C SER A 137 4.38 2.39 18.77
N CYS A 138 3.53 3.17 19.46
CA CYS A 138 3.95 3.87 20.68
C CYS A 138 4.38 2.89 21.78
N GLU A 139 3.63 1.80 21.96
CA GLU A 139 3.95 0.74 22.92
C GLU A 139 5.27 0.04 22.56
N HIS A 140 5.46 -0.32 21.29
CA HIS A 140 6.70 -0.91 20.81
C HIS A 140 7.89 0.05 20.96
N TYR A 141 7.73 1.33 20.59
CA TYR A 141 8.77 2.33 20.76
C TYR A 141 9.18 2.48 22.24
N ALA A 142 8.21 2.59 23.15
CA ALA A 142 8.45 2.66 24.58
C ALA A 142 9.09 1.39 25.15
N TYR A 143 8.77 0.22 24.59
CA TYR A 143 9.45 -1.04 24.94
C TYR A 143 10.93 -1.00 24.54
N PHE A 144 11.24 -0.61 23.29
CA PHE A 144 12.63 -0.52 22.84
C PHE A 144 13.43 0.50 23.67
N ASP A 145 12.81 1.63 24.02
CA ASP A 145 13.46 2.68 24.79
C ASP A 145 13.82 2.24 26.22
N ARG A 146 12.88 1.60 26.92
CA ARG A 146 13.11 1.08 28.27
C ARG A 146 14.15 -0.05 28.34
N ASN A 147 14.31 -0.81 27.26
CA ASN A 147 15.26 -1.92 27.19
C ASN A 147 16.63 -1.51 26.61
N GLY A 148 16.87 -0.21 26.39
CA GLY A 148 18.15 0.29 25.91
C GLY A 148 18.52 -0.18 24.49
N ILE A 149 17.52 -0.53 23.68
CA ILE A 149 17.67 -0.94 22.28
C ILE A 149 17.79 0.29 21.38
#